data_AF-A0A715NGB7-F1
#
_entry.id   AF-A0A715NGB7-F1
#
_cell.length_a   1.000
_cell.length_b   1.000
_cell.length_c   1.000
_cell.angle_alpha   90.00
_cell.angle_beta   90.00
_cell.angle_gamma   90.00
#
_symmetry.space_group_name_H-M   'P 1'
#
loop_
_entity.id
_entity.type
_entity.pdbx_description
1 polymer ?
#
loop_
_entity_poly.entity_id
_entity_poly.type
_entity_poly.pdbx_seq_one_letter_code
_entity_poly.pdbx_strand_id
1 'polypeptide(L)'
;MKYYMLKPFRIGILENDITVKESEQYVIIDIISGEEILYCDDNCYLITPTLLKSLKDSNLTGVNVVKPKNMKFSIEHNMKHPNKSLREWYRLIPFKYDSSKNQEIFLDQYDNLIINERIKNIIYNKDVHRVKRAFITEYEIDKVEHHDEEIIEQPVFKKENKTTFKDWCVFMFILITIIYLFFK
;
A
#
# COMPACT_ATOMS: atom_id res chain seq x y z
N MET A 1 -9.99 14.44 5.06
CA MET A 1 -10.84 13.23 4.92
C MET A 1 -10.42 12.25 6.01
N LYS A 2 -11.35 11.68 6.78
CA LYS A 2 -10.99 10.69 7.81
C LYS A 2 -10.75 9.32 7.19
N TYR A 3 -9.73 8.63 7.68
CA TYR A 3 -9.38 7.27 7.28
C TYR A 3 -9.49 6.33 8.46
N TYR A 4 -9.73 5.06 8.15
CA TYR A 4 -9.91 4.00 9.11
C TYR A 4 -9.19 2.75 8.62
N MET A 5 -8.48 2.09 9.51
CA MET A 5 -7.94 0.75 9.27
C MET A 5 -9.05 -0.26 9.49
N LEU A 6 -9.31 -1.10 8.47
CA LEU A 6 -10.29 -2.17 8.52
C LEU A 6 -9.57 -3.52 8.66
N LYS A 7 -9.92 -4.28 9.70
CA LYS A 7 -9.44 -5.65 9.91
C LYS A 7 -10.61 -6.63 9.86
N PRO A 8 -10.91 -7.22 8.68
CA PRO A 8 -11.98 -8.21 8.55
C PRO A 8 -11.72 -9.49 9.33
N PHE A 9 -12.76 -10.30 9.50
CA PHE A 9 -12.61 -11.61 10.13
C PHE A 9 -11.78 -12.55 9.24
N ARG A 10 -10.73 -13.14 9.82
CA ARG A 10 -9.84 -14.08 9.15
C ARG A 10 -10.49 -15.46 9.02
N ILE A 11 -10.42 -16.06 7.83
CA ILE A 11 -11.10 -17.34 7.53
C ILE A 11 -10.24 -18.40 6.86
N GLY A 12 -9.03 -18.06 6.42
CA GLY A 12 -8.20 -18.98 5.65
C GLY A 12 -6.98 -18.30 5.06
N ILE A 13 -6.46 -18.89 3.98
CA ILE A 13 -5.19 -18.53 3.37
C ILE A 13 -5.32 -18.41 1.84
N LEU A 14 -4.46 -17.60 1.25
CA LEU A 14 -4.22 -17.58 -0.19
C LEU A 14 -2.92 -18.34 -0.45
N GLU A 15 -2.93 -19.34 -1.32
CA GLU A 15 -1.67 -19.89 -1.85
C GLU A 15 -1.15 -18.92 -2.92
N ASN A 16 -0.24 -18.05 -2.50
CA ASN A 16 0.30 -17.02 -3.35
C ASN A 16 1.45 -17.56 -4.22
N ASP A 17 1.15 -17.81 -5.49
CA ASP A 17 2.18 -18.01 -6.52
C ASP A 17 2.27 -16.75 -7.39
N ILE A 18 3.46 -16.12 -7.38
CA ILE A 18 3.75 -14.87 -8.09
C ILE A 18 3.66 -15.06 -9.61
N THR A 19 3.83 -16.30 -10.10
CA THR A 19 3.77 -16.62 -11.53
C THR A 19 2.34 -16.73 -12.06
N VAL A 20 1.35 -16.76 -11.18
CA VAL A 20 -0.05 -17.02 -11.51
C VAL A 20 -0.87 -15.73 -11.37
N LYS A 21 -1.83 -15.52 -12.28
CA LYS A 21 -2.75 -14.37 -12.20
C LYS A 21 -3.58 -14.44 -10.92
N GLU A 22 -3.92 -13.29 -10.36
CA GLU A 22 -4.71 -13.17 -9.11
C GLU A 22 -6.06 -13.92 -9.14
N SER A 23 -6.65 -14.12 -10.32
CA SER A 23 -7.89 -14.90 -10.51
C SER A 23 -7.68 -16.42 -10.42
N GLU A 24 -6.47 -16.90 -10.67
CA GLU A 24 -6.09 -18.30 -10.75
C GLU A 24 -5.37 -18.80 -9.50
N GLN A 25 -5.03 -17.91 -8.58
CA GLN A 25 -4.48 -18.26 -7.27
C GLN A 25 -5.49 -19.07 -6.45
N TYR A 26 -4.99 -20.01 -5.65
CA TYR A 26 -5.84 -20.87 -4.82
C TYR A 26 -6.22 -20.15 -3.52
N VAL A 27 -7.51 -20.05 -3.26
CA VAL A 27 -8.04 -19.53 -2.00
C VAL A 27 -8.59 -20.70 -1.19
N ILE A 28 -7.98 -20.94 -0.03
CA ILE A 28 -8.33 -22.04 0.86
C ILE A 28 -9.07 -21.49 2.07
N ILE A 29 -10.30 -21.96 2.29
CA ILE A 29 -11.17 -21.52 3.37
C ILE A 29 -11.23 -22.57 4.48
N ASP A 30 -10.89 -22.16 5.70
CA ASP A 30 -10.94 -23.02 6.89
C ASP A 30 -12.24 -22.82 7.69
N ILE A 31 -12.73 -21.58 7.74
CA ILE A 31 -13.86 -21.19 8.59
C ILE A 31 -15.01 -20.63 7.74
N ILE A 32 -16.19 -21.21 7.89
CA ILE A 32 -17.41 -20.63 7.30
C ILE A 32 -17.80 -19.38 8.07
N SER A 33 -18.11 -18.33 7.33
CA SER A 33 -18.59 -17.07 7.87
C SER A 33 -19.79 -16.56 7.09
N GLY A 34 -20.75 -15.98 7.81
CA GLY A 34 -21.86 -15.23 7.23
C GLY A 34 -21.60 -13.73 7.09
N GLU A 35 -20.38 -13.26 7.39
CA GLU A 35 -19.97 -11.87 7.16
C GLU A 35 -19.96 -11.54 5.65
N GLU A 36 -19.94 -10.27 5.29
CA GLU A 36 -19.89 -9.85 3.88
C GLU A 36 -18.52 -9.38 3.40
N ILE A 37 -17.60 -9.17 4.33
CA ILE A 37 -16.18 -8.90 4.07
C ILE A 37 -15.33 -9.81 4.96
N LEU A 38 -14.34 -10.47 4.35
CA LEU A 38 -13.50 -11.47 4.98
C LEU A 38 -12.05 -11.29 4.57
N TYR A 39 -11.15 -11.84 5.38
CA TYR A 39 -9.72 -11.82 5.14
C TYR A 39 -9.19 -13.26 5.04
N CYS A 40 -8.41 -13.52 4.01
CA CYS A 40 -7.49 -14.65 3.96
C CYS A 40 -6.07 -14.08 3.98
N ASP A 41 -5.13 -14.86 4.50
CA ASP A 41 -3.72 -14.45 4.55
C ASP A 41 -3.18 -14.05 3.17
N ASP A 42 -2.06 -13.33 3.18
CA ASP A 42 -1.43 -12.72 2.00
C ASP A 42 -2.33 -11.69 1.30
N ASN A 43 -2.92 -10.80 2.10
CA ASN A 43 -3.66 -9.62 1.64
C ASN A 43 -4.86 -9.96 0.74
N CYS A 44 -5.51 -11.10 1.01
CA CYS A 44 -6.65 -11.56 0.25
C CYS A 44 -7.95 -11.11 0.93
N TYR A 45 -8.54 -10.03 0.43
CA TYR A 45 -9.82 -9.51 0.92
C TYR A 45 -10.96 -10.07 0.08
N LEU A 46 -11.90 -10.78 0.71
CA LEU A 46 -13.06 -11.38 0.03
C LEU A 46 -14.32 -10.60 0.37
N ILE A 47 -15.12 -10.28 -0.65
CA ILE A 47 -16.40 -9.59 -0.51
C ILE A 47 -17.52 -10.36 -1.20
N THR A 48 -18.73 -10.27 -0.65
CA THR A 48 -19.91 -10.90 -1.25
C THR A 48 -20.38 -10.14 -2.49
N PRO A 49 -21.16 -10.78 -3.39
CA PRO A 49 -21.80 -10.08 -4.49
C PRO A 49 -22.65 -8.88 -4.03
N THR A 50 -23.33 -9.00 -2.88
CA THR A 50 -24.15 -7.94 -2.28
C THR A 50 -23.31 -6.72 -1.93
N LEU A 51 -22.20 -6.91 -1.19
CA LEU A 51 -21.31 -5.81 -0.83
C LEU A 51 -20.64 -5.20 -2.06
N LEU A 52 -20.20 -6.03 -3.01
CA LEU A 52 -19.65 -5.56 -4.27
C LEU A 52 -20.63 -4.67 -5.03
N LYS A 53 -21.92 -5.05 -5.07
CA LYS A 53 -22.95 -4.23 -5.72
C LYS A 53 -23.08 -2.86 -5.05
N SER A 54 -23.20 -2.80 -3.73
CA SER A 54 -23.29 -1.51 -3.01
C SER A 54 -22.07 -0.62 -3.24
N LEU A 55 -20.86 -1.20 -3.28
CA LEU A 55 -19.64 -0.47 -3.58
C LEU A 55 -19.62 0.06 -5.03
N LYS A 56 -20.10 -0.73 -6.00
CA LYS A 56 -20.23 -0.32 -7.41
C LYS A 56 -21.28 0.76 -7.61
N ASP A 57 -22.46 0.61 -7.01
CA ASP A 57 -23.55 1.58 -7.06
C ASP A 57 -23.12 2.92 -6.43
N SER A 58 -22.13 2.87 -5.54
CA SER A 58 -21.50 4.04 -4.91
C SER A 58 -20.28 4.56 -5.68
N ASN A 59 -20.02 4.11 -6.91
CA ASN A 59 -18.89 4.53 -7.76
C ASN A 59 -17.51 4.37 -7.10
N LEU A 60 -17.26 3.27 -6.40
CA LEU A 60 -15.93 2.98 -5.86
C LEU A 60 -14.87 2.94 -6.98
N THR A 61 -13.75 3.64 -6.76
CA THR A 61 -12.59 3.66 -7.66
C THR A 61 -11.31 3.24 -6.93
N GLY A 62 -10.24 2.96 -7.68
CA GLY A 62 -8.92 2.67 -7.08
C GLY A 62 -8.75 1.26 -6.51
N VAL A 63 -9.59 0.31 -6.93
CA VAL A 63 -9.48 -1.11 -6.58
C VAL A 63 -9.69 -1.98 -7.81
N ASN A 64 -9.02 -3.11 -7.85
CA ASN A 64 -9.37 -4.20 -8.76
C ASN A 64 -10.29 -5.19 -8.07
N VAL A 65 -11.24 -5.76 -8.82
CA VAL A 65 -12.13 -6.81 -8.31
C VAL A 65 -12.08 -7.99 -9.25
N VAL A 66 -11.78 -9.16 -8.70
CA VAL A 66 -11.56 -10.38 -9.45
C VAL A 66 -12.39 -11.51 -8.87
N LYS A 67 -13.01 -12.33 -9.72
CA LYS A 67 -13.67 -13.56 -9.28
C LYS A 67 -12.62 -14.69 -9.19
N PRO A 68 -12.37 -15.28 -8.01
CA PRO A 68 -11.44 -16.40 -7.88
C PRO A 68 -11.97 -17.61 -8.64
N LYS A 69 -11.15 -18.23 -9.49
CA LYS A 69 -11.48 -19.48 -10.19
C LYS A 69 -11.28 -20.70 -9.28
N ASN A 70 -10.28 -20.62 -8.40
CA ASN A 70 -9.78 -21.74 -7.61
C ASN A 70 -10.03 -21.53 -6.11
N MET A 71 -11.30 -21.54 -5.69
CA MET A 71 -11.67 -21.45 -4.28
C MET A 71 -12.18 -22.79 -3.76
N LYS A 72 -11.63 -23.27 -2.64
CA LYS A 72 -12.01 -24.54 -2.02
C LYS A 72 -11.95 -24.46 -0.50
N PHE A 73 -12.72 -25.30 0.19
CA PHE A 73 -12.53 -25.53 1.62
C PHE A 73 -11.26 -26.33 1.88
N SER A 74 -10.65 -26.13 3.04
CA SER A 74 -9.54 -26.97 3.49
C SER A 74 -10.01 -28.40 3.78
N ILE A 75 -9.05 -29.33 3.78
CA ILE A 75 -9.33 -30.75 4.07
C ILE A 75 -9.93 -30.89 5.48
N GLU A 76 -9.36 -30.19 6.46
CA GLU A 76 -9.86 -30.19 7.84
C GLU A 76 -11.31 -29.69 7.92
N HIS A 77 -11.63 -28.63 7.17
CA HIS A 77 -12.99 -28.13 7.07
C HIS A 77 -13.94 -29.20 6.50
N ASN A 78 -13.57 -29.81 5.37
CA ASN A 78 -14.40 -30.81 4.71
C ASN A 78 -14.61 -32.05 5.57
N MET A 79 -13.63 -32.46 6.38
CA MET A 79 -13.80 -33.55 7.33
C MET A 79 -14.85 -33.25 8.39
N LYS A 80 -14.89 -32.01 8.90
CA LYS A 80 -15.87 -31.56 9.89
C LYS A 80 -17.24 -31.27 9.28
N HIS A 81 -17.27 -30.84 8.01
CA HIS A 81 -18.45 -30.31 7.34
C HIS A 81 -18.55 -30.78 5.86
N PRO A 82 -18.73 -32.09 5.61
CA PRO A 82 -18.58 -32.69 4.28
C PRO A 82 -19.58 -32.21 3.21
N ASN A 83 -20.74 -31.70 3.62
CA ASN A 83 -21.82 -31.30 2.71
C ASN A 83 -21.99 -29.78 2.61
N LYS A 84 -21.00 -28.99 3.06
CA LYS A 84 -21.07 -27.53 2.95
C LYS A 84 -20.58 -27.08 1.58
N SER A 85 -21.32 -26.15 0.99
CA SER A 85 -20.95 -25.47 -0.25
C SER A 85 -20.30 -24.12 0.03
N LEU A 86 -19.39 -23.72 -0.83
CA LEU A 86 -18.82 -22.38 -0.80
C LEU A 86 -19.85 -21.39 -1.32
N ARG A 87 -19.99 -20.27 -0.61
CA ARG A 87 -20.68 -19.09 -1.11
C ARG A 87 -19.85 -18.46 -2.24
N GLU A 88 -20.51 -17.74 -3.13
CA GLU A 88 -19.82 -16.92 -4.12
C GLU A 88 -19.12 -15.73 -3.45
N TRP A 89 -17.85 -15.51 -3.81
CA TRP A 89 -17.00 -14.45 -3.31
C TRP A 89 -16.23 -13.78 -4.46
N TYR A 90 -15.91 -12.51 -4.26
CA TYR A 90 -15.03 -11.74 -5.12
C TYR A 90 -13.84 -11.27 -4.30
N ARG A 91 -12.65 -11.30 -4.91
CA ARG A 91 -11.45 -10.75 -4.31
C ARG A 91 -11.37 -9.25 -4.61
N LEU A 92 -11.30 -8.46 -3.55
CA LEU A 92 -10.99 -7.04 -3.58
C LEU A 92 -9.46 -6.87 -3.50
N ILE A 93 -8.89 -6.16 -4.45
CA ILE A 93 -7.44 -5.97 -4.60
C ILE A 93 -7.18 -4.48 -4.56
N PRO A 94 -6.92 -3.91 -3.38
CA PRO A 94 -6.65 -2.49 -3.23
C PRO A 94 -5.26 -2.15 -3.74
N PHE A 95 -5.13 -0.96 -4.32
CA PHE A 95 -3.81 -0.43 -4.66
C PHE A 95 -3.08 0.07 -3.43
N LYS A 96 -1.75 0.21 -3.53
CA LYS A 96 -0.96 0.92 -2.53
C LYS A 96 -1.38 2.39 -2.44
N TYR A 97 -1.17 2.97 -1.26
CA TYR A 97 -1.42 4.40 -1.05
C TYR A 97 -0.62 5.26 -2.04
N ASP A 98 -1.28 6.25 -2.62
CA ASP A 98 -0.76 7.21 -3.57
C ASP A 98 -1.29 8.58 -3.21
N SER A 99 -0.41 9.45 -2.70
CA SER A 99 -0.77 10.80 -2.23
C SER A 99 -1.32 11.70 -3.34
N SER A 100 -1.06 11.38 -4.61
CA SER A 100 -1.57 12.14 -5.75
C SER A 100 -3.03 11.81 -6.08
N LYS A 101 -3.57 10.70 -5.53
CA LYS A 101 -4.92 10.20 -5.83
C LYS A 101 -5.81 10.30 -4.61
N ASN A 102 -7.08 10.64 -4.83
CA ASN A 102 -8.10 10.56 -3.78
C ASN A 102 -8.59 9.12 -3.63
N GLN A 103 -7.76 8.25 -3.05
CA GLN A 103 -8.08 6.85 -2.85
C GLN A 103 -9.04 6.64 -1.69
N GLU A 104 -9.99 5.73 -1.89
CA GLU A 104 -11.04 5.45 -0.91
C GLU A 104 -10.83 4.12 -0.19
N ILE A 105 -10.14 3.20 -0.86
CA ILE A 105 -9.65 1.92 -0.33
C ILE A 105 -8.22 1.75 -0.83
N PHE A 106 -7.28 1.50 0.06
CA PHE A 106 -5.88 1.26 -0.29
C PHE A 106 -5.18 0.41 0.76
N LEU A 107 -3.98 -0.05 0.43
CA LEU A 107 -3.05 -0.67 1.37
C LEU A 107 -1.99 0.34 1.79
N ASP A 108 -1.74 0.43 3.10
CA ASP A 108 -0.62 1.23 3.62
C ASP A 108 0.75 0.55 3.37
N GLN A 109 1.79 1.14 3.93
CA GLN A 109 3.16 0.63 3.89
C GLN A 109 3.35 -0.73 4.59
N TYR A 110 2.44 -1.09 5.49
CA TYR A 110 2.44 -2.35 6.26
C TYR A 110 1.37 -3.34 5.76
N ASP A 111 0.80 -3.12 4.57
CA ASP A 111 -0.28 -3.93 4.00
C ASP A 111 -1.59 -3.95 4.80
N ASN A 112 -1.82 -2.96 5.66
CA ASN A 112 -3.10 -2.77 6.30
C ASN A 112 -4.12 -2.20 5.30
N LEU A 113 -5.33 -2.76 5.30
CA LEU A 113 -6.45 -2.23 4.53
C LEU A 113 -6.97 -0.93 5.17
N ILE A 114 -6.83 0.17 4.45
CA ILE A 114 -7.32 1.47 4.85
C ILE A 114 -8.52 1.84 3.99
N ILE A 115 -9.57 2.35 4.64
CA ILE A 115 -10.79 2.84 4.00
C ILE A 115 -11.09 4.27 4.46
N ASN A 116 -11.67 5.08 3.58
CA ASN A 116 -12.17 6.39 3.98
C ASN A 116 -13.53 6.29 4.71
N GLU A 117 -13.97 7.42 5.26
CA GLU A 117 -15.26 7.53 5.96
C GLU A 117 -16.47 7.14 5.11
N ARG A 118 -16.46 7.43 3.81
CA ARG A 118 -17.56 7.10 2.90
C ARG A 118 -17.71 5.59 2.75
N ILE A 119 -16.61 4.89 2.50
CA ILE A 119 -16.58 3.43 2.36
C ILE A 119 -16.94 2.75 3.68
N LYS A 120 -16.46 3.29 4.81
CA LYS A 120 -16.88 2.83 6.14
C LYS A 120 -18.40 2.85 6.28
N ASN A 121 -19.05 3.97 5.92
CA ASN A 121 -20.50 4.12 6.04
C ASN A 121 -21.27 3.14 5.15
N ILE A 122 -20.74 2.81 3.97
CA ILE A 122 -21.33 1.80 3.08
C ILE A 122 -21.18 0.41 3.70
N ILE A 123 -19.96 -0.01 4.05
CA ILE A 123 -19.66 -1.35 4.58
C ILE A 123 -20.42 -1.64 5.88
N TYR A 124 -20.55 -0.63 6.75
CA TYR A 124 -21.18 -0.76 8.07
C TYR A 124 -22.64 -0.32 8.13
N ASN A 125 -23.30 -0.13 6.98
CA ASN A 125 -24.74 0.03 6.97
C ASN A 125 -25.42 -1.29 7.42
N LYS A 126 -25.81 -1.36 8.69
CA LYS A 126 -26.34 -2.58 9.34
C LYS A 126 -27.64 -3.09 8.74
N ASP A 127 -28.38 -2.24 8.04
CA ASP A 127 -29.65 -2.60 7.40
C ASP A 127 -29.41 -3.33 6.07
N VAL A 128 -28.22 -3.19 5.48
CA VAL A 128 -27.86 -3.73 4.16
C VAL A 128 -26.79 -4.80 4.26
N HIS A 129 -25.75 -4.57 5.07
CA HIS A 129 -24.54 -5.37 5.11
C HIS A 129 -24.30 -5.99 6.48
N ARG A 130 -23.92 -7.27 6.46
CA ARG A 130 -23.54 -8.01 7.66
C ARG A 130 -22.03 -7.96 7.84
N VAL A 131 -21.56 -7.00 8.63
CA VAL A 131 -20.16 -6.86 9.06
C VAL A 131 -20.11 -6.66 10.58
N LYS A 132 -19.99 -7.76 11.34
CA LYS A 132 -20.09 -7.79 12.80
C LYS A 132 -18.75 -7.99 13.49
N ARG A 133 -17.88 -8.85 12.95
CA ARG A 133 -16.60 -9.24 13.58
C ARG A 133 -15.39 -8.49 13.06
N ALA A 134 -15.56 -7.61 12.09
CA ALA A 134 -14.47 -6.77 11.62
C ALA A 134 -14.14 -5.70 12.67
N PHE A 135 -12.86 -5.44 12.87
CA PHE A 135 -12.38 -4.34 13.71
C PHE A 135 -12.13 -3.10 12.85
N ILE A 136 -12.45 -1.94 13.39
CA ILE A 136 -12.21 -0.66 12.75
C ILE A 136 -11.58 0.31 13.74
N THR A 137 -10.49 0.94 13.33
CA THR A 137 -9.79 1.95 14.13
C THR A 137 -9.52 3.17 13.26
N GLU A 138 -9.58 4.37 13.84
CA GLU A 138 -9.15 5.57 13.14
C GLU A 138 -7.68 5.42 12.72
N TYR A 139 -7.37 5.89 11.52
CA TYR A 139 -6.05 5.80 10.90
C TYR A 139 -5.63 7.20 10.45
N GLU A 140 -4.48 7.64 10.92
CA GLU A 140 -3.85 8.87 10.45
C GLU A 140 -2.85 8.50 9.37
N ILE A 141 -2.96 9.16 8.22
CA ILE A 141 -1.93 9.05 7.19
C ILE A 141 -0.77 9.90 7.68
N ASP A 142 0.32 9.23 8.09
CA ASP A 142 1.59 9.90 8.33
C ASP A 142 1.89 10.76 7.10
N LYS A 143 1.91 12.09 7.29
CA LYS A 143 2.40 12.99 6.26
C LYS A 143 3.87 12.65 6.10
N VAL A 144 4.18 11.81 5.13
CA VAL A 144 5.52 11.75 4.58
C VAL A 144 5.77 13.17 4.10
N GLU A 145 6.63 13.89 4.81
CA GLU A 145 7.23 15.09 4.26
C GLU A 145 7.84 14.63 2.95
N HIS A 146 7.21 15.02 1.84
CA HIS A 146 7.93 15.09 0.58
C HIS A 146 9.07 16.06 0.87
N HIS A 147 10.19 15.54 1.33
CA HIS A 147 11.45 16.05 0.88
C HIS A 147 11.39 15.82 -0.62
N ASP A 148 10.81 16.79 -1.32
CA ASP A 148 11.23 17.08 -2.66
C ASP A 148 12.75 17.16 -2.52
N GLU A 149 13.45 16.09 -2.89
CA GLU A 149 14.84 16.22 -3.29
C GLU A 149 14.74 17.24 -4.41
N GLU A 150 14.96 18.52 -4.07
CA GLU A 150 15.33 19.51 -5.05
C GLU A 150 16.43 18.82 -5.82
N ILE A 151 16.10 18.40 -7.05
CA ILE A 151 17.09 17.95 -8.01
C ILE A 151 17.99 19.17 -8.10
N ILE A 152 19.11 19.13 -7.39
CA ILE A 152 20.17 20.12 -7.55
C ILE A 152 20.59 19.89 -8.99
N GLU A 153 19.98 20.63 -9.91
CA GLU A 153 20.38 20.65 -11.30
C GLU A 153 21.89 20.82 -11.28
N GLN A 154 22.60 19.85 -11.85
CA GLN A 154 24.04 19.94 -11.93
C GLN A 154 24.37 21.29 -12.56
N PRO A 155 25.19 22.14 -11.92
CA PRO A 155 25.50 23.44 -12.49
C PRO A 155 26.14 23.21 -13.86
N VAL A 156 25.42 23.56 -14.93
CA VAL A 156 25.83 23.41 -16.34
C VAL A 156 27.10 24.22 -16.65
N PHE A 157 27.48 25.13 -15.76
CA PHE A 157 28.69 25.91 -15.84
C PHE A 157 29.72 25.44 -14.82
N LYS A 158 30.91 25.05 -15.31
CA LYS A 158 32.11 25.01 -14.49
C LYS A 158 32.28 26.41 -13.88
N LYS A 159 32.10 26.55 -12.56
CA LYS A 159 32.60 27.73 -11.84
C LYS A 159 34.09 27.84 -12.17
N GLU A 160 34.48 28.94 -12.78
CA GLU A 160 35.89 29.29 -12.93
C GLU A 160 36.56 29.13 -11.57
N ASN A 161 37.66 28.38 -11.54
CA ASN A 161 38.48 28.24 -10.36
C ASN A 161 38.97 29.63 -9.97
N LYS A 162 38.30 30.25 -9.00
CA LYS A 162 38.92 31.28 -8.17
C LYS A 162 40.17 30.64 -7.58
N THR A 163 41.30 31.29 -7.84
CA THR A 163 42.64 30.97 -7.33
C THR A 163 42.58 30.20 -6.02
N THR A 164 43.13 28.98 -6.02
CA THR A 164 43.12 28.17 -4.80
C THR A 164 44.13 28.77 -3.82
N PHE A 165 43.88 28.64 -2.51
CA PHE A 165 44.80 29.08 -1.45
C PHE A 165 46.26 28.63 -1.69
N LYS A 166 46.42 27.47 -2.35
CA LYS A 166 47.70 26.92 -2.78
C LYS A 166 48.47 27.84 -3.75
N ASP A 167 47.80 28.49 -4.70
CA ASP A 167 48.43 29.42 -5.65
C ASP A 167 48.92 30.70 -4.94
N TRP A 168 48.15 31.17 -3.94
CA TRP A 168 48.53 32.31 -3.11
C TRP A 168 49.77 32.02 -2.25
N CYS A 169 49.86 30.81 -1.67
CA CYS A 169 51.04 30.38 -0.93
C CYS A 169 52.30 30.29 -1.81
N VAL A 170 52.19 29.79 -3.04
CA VAL A 170 53.31 29.71 -3.99
C VAL A 170 53.79 31.10 -4.37
N PHE A 171 52.87 32.04 -4.63
CA PHE A 171 53.22 33.42 -4.95
C PHE A 171 53.97 34.11 -3.80
N MET A 172 53.49 33.94 -2.56
CA MET A 172 54.18 34.47 -1.37
C MET A 172 55.58 33.90 -1.20
N PHE A 173 55.79 32.61 -1.47
CA PHE A 173 57.09 31.97 -1.35
C PHE A 173 58.11 32.55 -2.36
N ILE A 174 57.68 32.76 -3.61
CA ILE A 174 58.50 33.39 -4.65
C ILE A 174 58.87 34.82 -4.25
N LEU A 175 57.90 35.60 -3.77
CA LEU A 175 58.12 36.99 -3.36
C LEU A 175 59.16 37.09 -2.23
N ILE A 176 59.04 36.26 -1.19
CA ILE A 176 59.99 36.22 -0.07
C ILE A 176 61.39 35.83 -0.57
N THR A 177 61.48 34.89 -1.49
CA THR A 177 62.77 34.44 -2.05
C THR A 177 63.46 35.56 -2.82
N ILE A 178 62.73 36.31 -3.64
CA ILE A 178 63.27 37.46 -4.38
C ILE A 178 63.72 38.56 -3.42
N ILE A 179 62.91 38.89 -2.42
CA ILE A 179 63.26 39.90 -1.41
C ILE A 179 64.55 39.51 -0.66
N TYR A 180 64.67 38.23 -0.26
CA TYR A 180 65.88 37.74 0.40
C TYR A 180 67.12 37.81 -0.49
N LEU A 181 66.97 37.64 -1.81
CA LEU A 181 68.07 37.67 -2.78
C LEU A 181 68.53 39.10 -3.12
N PHE A 182 67.64 40.09 -3.03
CA PHE A 182 67.94 41.50 -3.33
C PHE A 182 68.33 42.33 -2.10
N PHE A 183 67.91 41.94 -0.89
CA PHE A 183 68.21 42.65 0.36
C PHE A 183 69.22 41.92 1.27
N LYS A 184 69.97 40.99 0.69
CA LYS A 184 71.21 40.42 1.24
C LYS A 184 72.39 40.87 0.40
#